data_AF-A0A0C3EXV6-F1
#
_entry.id   AF-A0A0C3EXV6-F1
#
_cell.length_a   1.000
_cell.length_b   1.000
_cell.length_c   1.000
_cell.angle_alpha   90.00
_cell.angle_beta   90.00
_cell.angle_gamma   90.00
#
_symmetry.space_group_name_H-M   'P 1'
#
loop_
_entity.id
_entity.type
_entity.pdbx_description
1 polymer ?
#
loop_
_entity_poly.entity_id
_entity_poly.type
_entity_poly.pdbx_seq_one_letter_code
_entity_poly.pdbx_strand_id
1 'polypeptide(L)'
;MSRERLIYALLEVKEILDDLPAIEPGASQGTHSENQNIDELFEDLLKDATNKGYARRARADIQDPENTEPEEDEPGASPNSQPDDEEEEDPQPVTKVDKLVRGFLKHKRRNAMHPAETLDLLTAQPIQVRSQQERDAFVRILAGIEWHDEDVWYLHCEPYVVEQHVSFDAHRMASTICDKVTDVTARLHRRHELIDTYTSNIVSERMVHTMLIKVDWVRFADDYNGLSFGQKTVWLKEGYMRANMEQFAGLNPTETKTKFSELDDDFKRWKKKVGNDTTARNRLYELFLEYGAMIILDPTWNIQALRAHSGANSHKALLRLKSRLPDHQNQDGEPIHALAPFQPAIEHALVCIVSKLAGPEAGAYVDEFLDSFTPEIRIPRLNGYD
;
A
#
# COMPACT_ATOMS: atom_id res chain seq x y z
N MET A 1 -5.25 -12.68 13.55
CA MET A 1 -4.83 -13.41 14.77
C MET A 1 -5.13 -12.50 15.96
N SER A 2 -5.88 -12.93 16.97
CA SER A 2 -6.15 -12.09 18.15
C SER A 2 -4.88 -11.92 18.98
N ARG A 3 -4.74 -10.82 19.71
CA ARG A 3 -3.56 -10.53 20.55
C ARG A 3 -3.32 -11.62 21.60
N GLU A 4 -4.38 -12.22 22.11
CA GLU A 4 -4.32 -13.39 22.99
C GLU A 4 -3.63 -14.57 22.30
N ARG A 5 -3.97 -14.86 21.03
CA ARG A 5 -3.32 -15.94 20.27
C ARG A 5 -1.84 -15.67 20.01
N LEU A 6 -1.42 -14.41 19.86
CA LEU A 6 0.00 -14.07 19.71
C LEU A 6 0.76 -14.28 21.03
N ILE A 7 0.16 -13.92 22.16
CA ILE A 7 0.76 -14.16 23.49
C ILE A 7 0.86 -15.66 23.77
N TYR A 8 -0.19 -16.43 23.47
CA TYR A 8 -0.15 -17.89 23.62
C TYR A 8 0.91 -18.52 22.71
N ALA A 9 1.02 -18.10 21.46
CA ALA A 9 2.05 -18.60 20.55
C ALA A 9 3.48 -18.28 21.03
N LEU A 10 3.71 -17.09 21.60
CA LEU A 10 5.01 -16.73 22.16
C LEU A 10 5.36 -17.55 23.41
N LEU A 11 4.37 -17.78 24.29
CA LEU A 11 4.55 -18.62 25.48
C LEU A 11 4.82 -20.08 25.10
N GLU A 12 4.14 -20.60 24.09
CA GLU A 12 4.33 -21.96 23.57
C GLU A 12 5.74 -22.13 22.94
N VAL A 13 6.25 -21.12 22.24
CA VAL A 13 7.63 -21.12 21.74
C VAL A 13 8.65 -21.11 22.88
N LYS A 14 8.40 -20.37 23.96
CA LYS A 14 9.27 -20.36 25.14
C LYS A 14 9.30 -21.72 25.84
N GLU A 15 8.14 -22.34 26.03
CA GLU A 15 8.03 -23.68 26.63
C GLU A 15 8.79 -24.73 25.81
N ILE A 16 8.71 -24.67 24.47
CA ILE A 16 9.49 -25.53 23.57
C ILE A 16 11.00 -25.30 23.72
N LEU A 17 11.44 -24.04 23.89
CA LEU A 17 12.86 -23.70 24.05
C LEU A 17 13.40 -24.15 25.41
N ASP A 18 12.59 -24.07 26.47
CA ASP A 18 12.95 -24.50 27.82
C ASP A 18 13.05 -26.04 27.94
N ASP A 19 12.30 -26.79 27.11
CA ASP A 19 12.32 -28.26 27.06
C ASP A 19 13.43 -28.86 26.18
N LEU A 20 14.20 -28.05 25.46
CA LEU A 20 15.33 -28.54 24.67
C LEU A 20 16.44 -29.04 25.61
N PRO A 21 16.94 -30.28 25.44
CA PRO A 21 18.01 -30.81 26.27
C PRO A 21 19.26 -29.94 26.10
N ALA A 22 19.89 -29.58 27.22
CA ALA A 22 21.13 -28.82 27.21
C ALA A 22 22.15 -29.51 26.30
N ILE A 23 22.50 -28.84 25.20
CA ILE A 23 23.49 -29.34 24.25
C ILE A 23 24.82 -29.37 24.99
N GLU A 24 25.36 -30.57 25.24
CA GLU A 24 26.68 -30.71 25.84
C GLU A 24 27.72 -30.01 24.94
N PRO A 25 28.58 -29.14 25.50
CA PRO A 25 29.48 -28.33 24.71
C PRO A 25 30.59 -29.19 24.09
N GLY A 26 30.35 -29.66 22.87
CA GLY A 26 31.37 -30.22 22.01
C GLY A 26 32.25 -29.11 21.44
N ALA A 27 33.45 -28.96 22.01
CA ALA A 27 34.65 -28.30 21.48
C ALA A 27 34.44 -27.33 20.29
N SER A 28 33.80 -26.20 20.54
CA SER A 28 33.95 -25.00 19.74
C SER A 28 34.00 -23.81 20.70
N GLN A 29 35.11 -23.08 20.69
CA GLN A 29 35.24 -21.83 21.42
C GLN A 29 34.36 -20.77 20.75
N GLY A 30 33.06 -20.83 21.03
CA GLY A 30 32.06 -19.82 20.71
C GLY A 30 31.51 -19.23 22.01
N THR A 31 31.44 -17.91 22.08
CA THR A 31 31.27 -17.10 23.28
C THR A 31 29.91 -17.27 23.99
N HIS A 32 29.93 -17.34 25.32
CA HIS A 32 28.78 -17.32 26.25
C HIS A 32 27.81 -16.10 26.13
N SER A 33 28.00 -15.23 25.12
CA SER A 33 27.28 -13.97 24.94
C SER A 33 25.95 -14.12 24.19
N GLU A 34 25.69 -15.23 23.50
CA GLU A 34 24.50 -15.35 22.62
C GLU A 34 23.22 -15.78 23.34
N ASN A 35 23.30 -16.62 24.39
CA ASN A 35 22.11 -17.07 25.10
C ASN A 35 21.51 -16.01 26.04
N GLN A 36 22.31 -15.07 26.56
CA GLN A 36 21.78 -13.94 27.35
C GLN A 36 20.95 -12.96 26.51
N ASN A 37 21.14 -12.94 25.19
CA ASN A 37 20.52 -11.99 24.29
C ASN A 37 19.06 -12.38 23.93
N ILE A 38 18.71 -13.67 24.00
CA ILE A 38 17.37 -14.16 23.64
C ILE A 38 16.36 -13.88 24.76
N ASP A 39 16.75 -14.06 26.02
CA ASP A 39 15.89 -13.79 27.18
C ASP A 39 15.59 -12.29 27.34
N GLU A 40 16.58 -11.42 27.09
CA GLU A 40 16.36 -9.96 27.09
C GLU A 40 15.42 -9.52 25.95
N LEU A 41 15.57 -10.10 24.75
CA LEU A 41 14.70 -9.78 23.60
C LEU A 41 13.25 -10.20 23.86
N PHE A 42 13.05 -11.34 24.53
CA PHE A 42 11.71 -11.86 24.85
C PHE A 42 11.02 -11.03 25.94
N GLU A 43 11.76 -10.60 26.97
CA GLU A 43 11.26 -9.71 28.03
C GLU A 43 10.90 -8.30 27.51
N ASP A 44 11.67 -7.76 26.56
CA ASP A 44 11.36 -6.47 25.91
C ASP A 44 10.11 -6.54 25.03
N LEU A 45 9.90 -7.66 24.32
CA LEU A 45 8.66 -7.92 23.55
C LEU A 45 7.43 -8.03 24.46
N LEU A 46 7.57 -8.66 25.64
CA LEU A 46 6.50 -8.74 26.65
C LEU A 46 6.22 -7.37 27.31
N LYS A 47 7.26 -6.55 27.55
CA LYS A 47 7.12 -5.19 28.08
C LYS A 47 6.46 -4.22 27.09
N ASP A 48 6.79 -4.23 25.80
CA ASP A 48 6.11 -3.38 24.80
C ASP A 48 4.64 -3.78 24.61
N ALA A 49 4.33 -5.08 24.75
CA ALA A 49 2.96 -5.55 24.77
C ALA A 49 2.22 -5.00 26.01
N THR A 50 2.77 -5.17 27.20
CA THR A 50 2.08 -4.82 28.46
C THR A 50 1.96 -3.31 28.72
N ASN A 51 2.91 -2.48 28.27
CA ASN A 51 2.93 -1.04 28.54
C ASN A 51 1.92 -0.18 27.75
N LYS A 52 1.23 -0.72 26.73
CA LYS A 52 0.17 0.01 26.00
C LYS A 52 -1.16 -0.09 26.75
N GLY A 53 -1.26 0.61 27.89
CA GLY A 53 -2.45 0.75 28.71
C GLY A 53 -3.60 1.46 27.99
N TYR A 54 -4.73 0.77 27.84
CA TYR A 54 -6.00 1.35 27.37
C TYR A 54 -7.12 0.99 28.36
N ALA A 55 -7.35 1.88 29.33
CA ALA A 55 -8.53 1.84 30.20
C ALA A 55 -9.34 3.16 30.18
N ARG A 56 -9.09 4.09 29.25
CA ARG A 56 -9.79 5.41 29.23
C ARG A 56 -10.31 5.92 27.89
N ARG A 57 -10.29 5.14 26.81
CA ARG A 57 -10.75 5.59 25.46
C ARG A 57 -11.83 4.72 24.82
N ALA A 58 -12.73 4.16 25.63
CA ALA A 58 -13.90 3.42 25.12
C ALA A 58 -15.23 4.18 25.29
N ARG A 59 -15.22 5.47 25.69
CA ARG A 59 -16.46 6.23 25.98
C ARG A 59 -16.56 7.65 25.40
N ALA A 60 -15.63 8.09 24.54
CA ALA A 60 -15.65 9.48 24.03
C ALA A 60 -15.90 9.63 22.51
N ASP A 61 -15.88 8.56 21.71
CA ASP A 61 -15.93 8.68 20.24
C ASP A 61 -17.24 8.15 19.65
N ILE A 62 -18.37 8.55 20.24
CA ILE A 62 -19.69 8.50 19.59
C ILE A 62 -20.22 9.93 19.55
N GLN A 63 -19.63 10.74 18.68
CA GLN A 63 -20.25 11.93 18.13
C GLN A 63 -19.84 12.01 16.66
N ASP A 64 -20.84 11.73 15.83
CA ASP A 64 -20.80 11.73 14.38
C ASP A 64 -20.95 13.19 13.91
N PRO A 65 -19.99 13.80 13.19
CA PRO A 65 -20.10 15.21 12.80
C PRO A 65 -20.90 15.43 11.51
N GLU A 66 -21.65 14.45 11.02
CA GLU A 66 -22.39 14.57 9.74
C GLU A 66 -23.92 14.71 9.85
N ASN A 67 -24.45 15.13 11.00
CA ASN A 67 -25.88 15.42 11.14
C ASN A 67 -26.16 16.79 11.75
N THR A 68 -25.72 17.86 11.07
CA THR A 68 -26.15 19.23 11.35
C THR A 68 -27.05 19.68 10.20
N GLU A 69 -28.36 19.60 10.43
CA GLU A 69 -29.34 20.35 9.64
C GLU A 69 -29.10 21.86 9.85
N PRO A 70 -29.35 22.71 8.85
CA PRO A 70 -29.15 24.15 8.98
C PRO A 70 -30.19 24.75 9.94
N GLU A 71 -29.74 25.24 11.10
CA GLU A 71 -30.56 26.09 11.97
C GLU A 71 -30.74 27.47 11.34
N GLU A 72 -31.99 27.93 11.35
CA GLU A 72 -32.46 29.20 10.79
C GLU A 72 -31.95 30.42 11.58
N ASP A 73 -31.66 31.49 10.86
CA ASP A 73 -31.12 32.77 11.32
C ASP A 73 -32.01 33.49 12.36
N GLU A 74 -31.39 33.99 13.45
CA GLU A 74 -31.93 35.12 14.22
C GLU A 74 -31.02 36.38 14.07
N PRO A 75 -31.58 37.55 13.76
CA PRO A 75 -30.83 38.79 13.62
C PRO A 75 -30.79 39.56 14.95
N GLY A 76 -29.61 39.65 15.56
CA GLY A 76 -29.38 40.42 16.79
C GLY A 76 -28.23 41.41 16.63
N ALA A 77 -28.55 42.67 16.36
CA ALA A 77 -27.59 43.77 16.26
C ALA A 77 -27.10 44.26 17.63
N SER A 78 -25.79 44.52 17.77
CA SER A 78 -25.33 45.80 18.35
C SER A 78 -23.85 46.10 18.11
N PRO A 79 -23.51 47.39 17.93
CA PRO A 79 -22.17 47.85 17.57
C PRO A 79 -21.37 48.25 18.81
N ASN A 80 -20.16 47.74 18.94
CA ASN A 80 -19.17 48.39 19.79
C ASN A 80 -17.77 48.15 19.22
N SER A 81 -17.33 49.09 18.38
CA SER A 81 -15.99 49.14 17.81
C SER A 81 -15.03 49.78 18.82
N GLN A 82 -14.20 48.97 19.47
CA GLN A 82 -12.96 49.46 20.08
C GLN A 82 -11.79 49.28 19.10
N PRO A 83 -10.75 50.12 19.19
CA PRO A 83 -9.69 50.18 18.20
C PRO A 83 -8.73 48.99 18.34
N ASP A 84 -8.31 48.49 17.18
CA ASP A 84 -7.38 47.39 16.97
C ASP A 84 -6.06 47.58 17.75
N ASP A 85 -5.94 46.83 18.85
CA ASP A 85 -4.64 46.44 19.37
C ASP A 85 -4.09 45.36 18.42
N GLU A 86 -2.91 45.59 17.84
CA GLU A 86 -2.18 44.63 17.01
C GLU A 86 -1.94 43.35 17.82
N GLU A 87 -2.87 42.39 17.74
CA GLU A 87 -2.69 41.04 18.27
C GLU A 87 -1.47 40.43 17.60
N GLU A 88 -0.36 40.35 18.34
CA GLU A 88 0.80 39.54 17.98
C GLU A 88 0.30 38.11 17.72
N GLU A 89 0.17 37.73 16.44
CA GLU A 89 -0.25 36.39 16.02
C GLU A 89 0.69 35.35 16.66
N ASP A 90 0.21 34.71 17.72
CA ASP A 90 0.90 33.60 18.36
C ASP A 90 1.25 32.55 17.30
N PRO A 91 2.51 32.09 17.23
CA PRO A 91 2.96 31.20 16.17
C PRO A 91 2.13 29.91 16.20
N GLN A 92 1.36 29.68 15.13
CA GLN A 92 0.49 28.52 15.03
C GLN A 92 1.23 27.21 15.36
N PRO A 93 0.62 26.32 16.16
CA PRO A 93 1.28 25.11 16.64
C PRO A 93 1.66 24.21 15.46
N VAL A 94 2.96 23.86 15.37
CA VAL A 94 3.50 22.99 14.32
C VAL A 94 2.77 21.64 14.31
N THR A 95 2.02 21.38 13.24
CA THR A 95 1.19 20.17 13.15
C THR A 95 2.04 18.92 12.92
N LYS A 96 1.46 17.73 13.17
CA LYS A 96 2.11 16.45 12.86
C LYS A 96 2.46 16.32 11.38
N VAL A 97 1.60 16.84 10.50
CA VAL A 97 1.82 16.85 9.04
C VAL A 97 3.04 17.70 8.69
N ASP A 98 3.21 18.87 9.32
CA ASP A 98 4.37 19.74 9.05
C ASP A 98 5.69 19.12 9.52
N LYS A 99 5.67 18.38 10.63
CA LYS A 99 6.83 17.60 11.08
C LYS A 99 7.20 16.50 10.08
N LEU A 100 6.21 15.83 9.48
CA LEU A 100 6.45 14.83 8.43
C LEU A 100 7.03 15.47 7.16
N VAL A 101 6.43 16.56 6.67
CA VAL A 101 6.92 17.33 5.51
C VAL A 101 8.38 17.75 5.73
N ARG A 102 8.71 18.34 6.89
CA ARG A 102 10.10 18.71 7.23
C ARG A 102 11.02 17.50 7.31
N GLY A 103 10.52 16.38 7.83
CA GLY A 103 11.27 15.11 7.88
C GLY A 103 11.62 14.61 6.48
N PHE A 104 10.65 14.63 5.56
CA PHE A 104 10.84 14.25 4.17
C PHE A 104 11.84 15.16 3.45
N LEU A 105 11.72 16.49 3.58
CA LEU A 105 12.64 17.45 2.95
C LEU A 105 14.09 17.36 3.44
N LYS A 106 14.34 16.84 4.65
CA LYS A 106 15.70 16.65 5.18
C LYS A 106 16.46 15.49 4.52
N HIS A 107 15.78 14.61 3.80
CA HIS A 107 16.44 13.47 3.19
C HIS A 107 17.24 13.92 1.96
N LYS A 108 18.49 13.44 1.89
CA LYS A 108 19.32 13.65 0.71
C LYS A 108 18.67 12.94 -0.47
N ARG A 109 18.52 13.64 -1.60
CA ARG A 109 18.12 13.01 -2.86
C ARG A 109 19.10 11.87 -3.17
N ARG A 110 18.55 10.69 -3.44
CA ARG A 110 19.30 9.56 -3.96
C ARG A 110 19.43 9.69 -5.48
N ASN A 111 20.36 8.93 -6.05
CA ASN A 111 20.38 8.71 -7.49
C ASN A 111 19.11 7.95 -7.88
N ALA A 112 18.71 8.09 -9.15
CA ALA A 112 17.62 7.32 -9.70
C ALA A 112 17.90 5.82 -9.59
N MET A 113 16.84 5.03 -9.42
CA MET A 113 16.99 3.59 -9.20
C MET A 113 17.30 2.87 -10.51
N HIS A 114 18.26 1.98 -10.48
CA HIS A 114 18.57 1.08 -11.61
C HIS A 114 17.50 -0.03 -11.72
N PRO A 115 17.30 -0.65 -12.90
CA PRO A 115 16.38 -1.77 -13.07
C PRO A 115 16.47 -2.88 -12.02
N ALA A 116 17.69 -3.34 -11.71
CA ALA A 116 17.93 -4.35 -10.67
C ALA A 116 17.40 -3.91 -9.28
N GLU A 117 17.72 -2.69 -8.84
CA GLU A 117 17.24 -2.16 -7.56
C GLU A 117 15.70 -2.03 -7.52
N THR A 118 15.10 -1.70 -8.66
CA THR A 118 13.66 -1.60 -8.83
C THR A 118 13.00 -2.97 -8.69
N LEU A 119 13.55 -4.01 -9.30
CA LEU A 119 13.04 -5.39 -9.16
C LEU A 119 13.28 -5.94 -7.75
N ASP A 120 14.42 -5.64 -7.13
CA ASP A 120 14.69 -6.01 -5.74
C ASP A 120 13.65 -5.40 -4.79
N LEU A 121 13.26 -4.14 -5.01
CA LEU A 121 12.18 -3.50 -4.27
C LEU A 121 10.84 -4.24 -4.43
N LEU A 122 10.50 -4.64 -5.65
CA LEU A 122 9.23 -5.30 -5.98
C LEU A 122 9.14 -6.72 -5.42
N THR A 123 10.28 -7.38 -5.25
CA THR A 123 10.37 -8.75 -4.73
C THR A 123 10.55 -8.80 -3.21
N ALA A 124 11.11 -7.73 -2.62
CA ALA A 124 11.37 -7.63 -1.19
C ALA A 124 10.10 -7.81 -0.36
N GLN A 125 10.21 -8.61 0.71
CA GLN A 125 9.18 -8.64 1.72
C GLN A 125 9.30 -7.41 2.63
N PRO A 126 8.20 -6.73 2.96
CA PRO A 126 8.23 -5.60 3.86
C PRO A 126 8.55 -6.07 5.30
N ILE A 127 9.83 -6.04 5.68
CA ILE A 127 10.30 -6.42 7.04
C ILE A 127 10.23 -5.22 8.02
N GLN A 128 10.28 -4.00 7.50
CA GLN A 128 10.48 -2.79 8.30
C GLN A 128 9.21 -2.25 8.99
N VAL A 129 9.44 -1.38 9.99
CA VAL A 129 8.37 -0.55 10.59
C VAL A 129 7.77 0.36 9.52
N ARG A 130 6.44 0.41 9.47
CA ARG A 130 5.67 1.16 8.47
C ARG A 130 6.10 2.62 8.27
N SER A 131 6.43 3.35 9.33
CA SER A 131 6.86 4.75 9.21
C SER A 131 8.19 4.89 8.47
N GLN A 132 9.06 3.88 8.53
CA GLN A 132 10.28 3.82 7.74
C GLN A 132 9.97 3.47 6.29
N GLN A 133 9.06 2.52 6.05
CA GLN A 133 8.62 2.18 4.69
C GLN A 133 8.04 3.38 3.95
N GLU A 134 7.17 4.16 4.60
CA GLU A 134 6.58 5.38 4.02
C GLU A 134 7.66 6.45 3.72
N ARG A 135 8.71 6.54 4.55
CA ARG A 135 9.85 7.43 4.29
C ARG A 135 10.70 6.94 3.13
N ASP A 136 11.02 5.65 3.10
CA ASP A 136 11.82 5.05 2.03
C ASP A 136 11.09 5.15 0.69
N ALA A 137 9.77 4.93 0.68
CA ALA A 137 8.92 5.14 -0.50
C ALA A 137 8.96 6.58 -0.99
N PHE A 138 8.94 7.54 -0.07
CA PHE A 138 9.10 8.94 -0.44
C PHE A 138 10.48 9.23 -1.06
N VAL A 139 11.55 8.70 -0.47
CA VAL A 139 12.91 8.85 -1.03
C VAL A 139 12.99 8.26 -2.44
N ARG A 140 12.31 7.13 -2.69
CA ARG A 140 12.24 6.52 -4.02
C ARG A 140 11.44 7.36 -5.02
N ILE A 141 10.33 7.96 -4.60
CA ILE A 141 9.59 8.94 -5.43
C ILE A 141 10.49 10.10 -5.86
N LEU A 142 11.31 10.62 -4.95
CA LEU A 142 12.24 11.71 -5.28
C LEU A 142 13.43 11.27 -6.14
N ALA A 143 13.84 10.01 -6.02
CA ALA A 143 14.93 9.45 -6.80
C ALA A 143 14.50 9.21 -8.26
N GLY A 144 13.27 8.75 -8.46
CA GLY A 144 12.80 8.28 -9.76
C GLY A 144 13.50 6.98 -10.17
N ILE A 145 13.40 6.66 -11.47
CA ILE A 145 13.98 5.48 -12.09
C ILE A 145 14.86 5.93 -13.25
N GLU A 146 16.00 5.26 -13.43
CA GLU A 146 16.88 5.52 -14.56
C GLU A 146 16.22 5.05 -15.86
N TRP A 147 16.37 5.86 -16.92
CA TRP A 147 15.89 5.46 -18.24
C TRP A 147 16.76 4.34 -18.80
N HIS A 148 16.11 3.26 -19.24
CA HIS A 148 16.73 2.14 -19.95
C HIS A 148 15.76 1.65 -21.02
N ASP A 149 16.30 1.03 -22.08
CA ASP A 149 15.50 0.42 -23.13
C ASP A 149 14.79 -0.87 -22.66
N GLU A 150 13.87 -1.33 -23.51
CA GLU A 150 13.08 -2.54 -23.29
C GLU A 150 13.96 -3.79 -23.09
N ASP A 151 15.04 -3.93 -23.87
CA ASP A 151 15.93 -5.09 -23.81
C ASP A 151 16.63 -5.20 -22.44
N VAL A 152 17.06 -4.07 -21.88
CA VAL A 152 17.67 -4.02 -20.54
C VAL A 152 16.64 -4.41 -19.47
N TRP A 153 15.42 -3.88 -19.54
CA TRP A 153 14.35 -4.27 -18.60
C TRP A 153 14.02 -5.76 -18.71
N TYR A 154 13.92 -6.28 -19.93
CA TYR A 154 13.59 -7.68 -20.18
C TYR A 154 14.68 -8.62 -19.67
N LEU A 155 15.95 -8.26 -19.86
CA LEU A 155 17.08 -9.00 -19.30
C LEU A 155 17.01 -9.08 -17.78
N HIS A 156 16.67 -7.97 -17.12
CA HIS A 156 16.54 -7.93 -15.65
C HIS A 156 15.31 -8.67 -15.14
N CYS A 157 14.23 -8.71 -15.92
CA CYS A 157 13.02 -9.47 -15.59
C CYS A 157 13.17 -10.98 -15.84
N GLU A 158 14.14 -11.42 -16.66
CA GLU A 158 14.33 -12.82 -17.05
C GLU A 158 14.30 -13.84 -15.89
N PRO A 159 14.94 -13.59 -14.73
CA PRO A 159 14.88 -14.51 -13.59
C PRO A 159 13.47 -14.73 -13.02
N TYR A 160 12.53 -13.84 -13.32
CA TYR A 160 11.15 -13.87 -12.85
C TYR A 160 10.17 -14.31 -13.95
N VAL A 161 10.65 -14.49 -15.18
CA VAL A 161 9.82 -14.93 -16.30
C VAL A 161 9.45 -16.38 -16.10
N VAL A 162 8.16 -16.63 -16.23
CA VAL A 162 7.58 -17.94 -16.09
C VAL A 162 7.27 -18.43 -17.50
N GLU A 163 8.13 -19.26 -18.09
CA GLU A 163 7.91 -19.80 -19.45
C GLU A 163 6.55 -20.51 -19.56
N GLN A 164 6.08 -21.11 -18.46
CA GLN A 164 4.76 -21.74 -18.37
C GLN A 164 4.18 -21.47 -17.00
N HIS A 165 3.07 -20.72 -16.92
CA HIS A 165 2.32 -20.59 -15.67
C HIS A 165 1.96 -21.98 -15.17
N VAL A 166 2.65 -22.42 -14.12
CA VAL A 166 2.43 -23.73 -13.52
C VAL A 166 1.21 -23.60 -12.63
N SER A 167 0.05 -24.01 -13.14
CA SER A 167 -1.16 -24.11 -12.33
C SER A 167 -0.91 -24.98 -11.09
N PHE A 168 -1.69 -24.78 -10.02
CA PHE A 168 -1.62 -25.61 -8.82
C PHE A 168 -1.70 -27.12 -9.14
N ASP A 169 -2.54 -27.49 -10.10
CA ASP A 169 -2.66 -28.87 -10.56
C ASP A 169 -1.42 -29.36 -11.29
N ALA A 170 -0.82 -28.54 -12.16
CA ALA A 170 0.42 -28.87 -12.84
C ALA A 170 1.57 -29.06 -11.82
N HIS A 171 1.67 -28.20 -10.81
CA HIS A 171 2.66 -28.33 -9.74
C HIS A 171 2.45 -29.63 -8.94
N ARG A 172 1.22 -29.93 -8.54
CA ARG A 172 0.86 -31.17 -7.82
C ARG A 172 1.22 -32.41 -8.64
N MET A 173 0.92 -32.41 -9.93
CA MET A 173 1.26 -33.51 -10.85
C MET A 173 2.77 -33.66 -11.00
N ALA A 174 3.50 -32.57 -11.20
CA ALA A 174 4.96 -32.58 -11.31
C ALA A 174 5.63 -33.08 -10.04
N SER A 175 5.15 -32.67 -8.86
CA SER A 175 5.62 -33.18 -7.57
C SER A 175 5.35 -34.69 -7.42
N THR A 176 4.17 -35.15 -7.83
CA THR A 176 3.80 -36.59 -7.83
C THR A 176 4.69 -37.41 -8.77
N ILE A 177 5.07 -36.85 -9.92
CA ILE A 177 6.03 -37.48 -10.84
C ILE A 177 7.41 -37.53 -10.20
N CYS A 178 7.83 -36.45 -9.52
CA CYS A 178 9.09 -36.38 -8.81
C CYS A 178 9.20 -37.46 -7.72
N ASP A 179 8.11 -37.78 -7.02
CA ASP A 179 8.09 -38.87 -6.01
C ASP A 179 8.40 -40.25 -6.60
N LYS A 180 8.17 -40.46 -7.91
CA LYS A 180 8.46 -41.72 -8.59
C LYS A 180 9.93 -41.89 -8.98
N VAL A 181 10.77 -40.86 -8.80
CA VAL A 181 12.22 -40.94 -9.07
C VAL A 181 12.86 -41.81 -7.98
N THR A 182 13.53 -42.90 -8.40
CA THR A 182 14.11 -43.90 -7.49
C THR A 182 15.39 -43.40 -6.81
N ASP A 183 16.28 -42.75 -7.58
CA ASP A 183 17.49 -42.15 -7.04
C ASP A 183 17.18 -40.91 -6.20
N VAL A 184 17.64 -40.92 -4.95
CA VAL A 184 17.31 -39.86 -3.97
C VAL A 184 17.93 -38.53 -4.38
N THR A 185 19.17 -38.54 -4.87
CA THR A 185 19.89 -37.32 -5.26
C THR A 185 19.22 -36.65 -6.47
N ALA A 186 18.91 -37.42 -7.52
CA ALA A 186 18.17 -36.93 -8.68
C ALA A 186 16.77 -36.42 -8.29
N ARG A 187 16.09 -37.10 -7.37
CA ARG A 187 14.79 -36.66 -6.86
C ARG A 187 14.90 -35.32 -6.11
N LEU A 188 15.94 -35.12 -5.32
CA LEU A 188 16.18 -33.85 -4.60
C LEU A 188 16.46 -32.70 -5.57
N HIS A 189 17.33 -32.91 -6.57
CA HIS A 189 17.59 -31.90 -7.61
C HIS A 189 16.31 -31.51 -8.34
N ARG A 190 15.53 -32.49 -8.82
CA ARG A 190 14.26 -32.23 -9.49
C ARG A 190 13.24 -31.54 -8.59
N ARG A 191 13.21 -31.86 -7.30
CA ARG A 191 12.33 -31.20 -6.33
C ARG A 191 12.74 -29.75 -6.09
N HIS A 192 14.04 -29.48 -6.00
CA HIS A 192 14.57 -28.12 -5.88
C HIS A 192 14.20 -27.28 -7.10
N GLU A 193 14.42 -27.79 -8.32
CA GLU A 193 14.01 -27.13 -9.56
C GLU A 193 12.50 -26.81 -9.58
N LEU A 194 11.65 -27.75 -9.13
CA LEU A 194 10.20 -27.53 -9.03
C LEU A 194 9.83 -26.46 -8.00
N ILE A 195 10.52 -26.42 -6.86
CA ILE A 195 10.32 -25.40 -5.82
C ILE A 195 10.76 -24.04 -6.34
N ASP A 196 11.92 -23.96 -6.99
CA ASP A 196 12.47 -22.70 -7.51
C ASP A 196 11.59 -22.14 -8.62
N THR A 197 11.13 -22.99 -9.54
CA THR A 197 10.16 -22.62 -10.58
C THR A 197 8.89 -22.07 -9.96
N TYR A 198 8.29 -22.80 -9.01
CA TYR A 198 7.04 -22.38 -8.38
C TYR A 198 7.20 -21.11 -7.51
N THR A 199 8.32 -20.96 -6.83
CA THR A 199 8.63 -19.76 -6.04
C THR A 199 8.76 -18.55 -6.94
N SER A 200 9.45 -18.69 -8.08
CA SER A 200 9.59 -17.63 -9.09
C SER A 200 8.23 -17.24 -9.67
N ASN A 201 7.34 -18.22 -9.93
CA ASN A 201 5.96 -17.96 -10.36
C ASN A 201 5.19 -17.12 -9.36
N ILE A 202 5.25 -17.47 -8.07
CA ILE A 202 4.55 -16.69 -7.03
C ILE A 202 5.07 -15.26 -6.98
N VAL A 203 6.39 -15.07 -7.11
CA VAL A 203 7.00 -13.74 -7.03
C VAL A 203 6.55 -12.87 -8.19
N SER A 204 6.66 -13.35 -9.43
CA SER A 204 6.26 -12.60 -10.62
C SER A 204 4.76 -12.34 -10.68
N GLU A 205 3.93 -13.36 -10.39
CA GLU A 205 2.48 -13.21 -10.29
C GLU A 205 2.10 -12.16 -9.25
N ARG A 206 2.74 -12.20 -8.07
CA ARG A 206 2.49 -11.21 -7.02
C ARG A 206 2.89 -9.80 -7.46
N MET A 207 4.02 -9.63 -8.15
CA MET A 207 4.46 -8.32 -8.64
C MET A 207 3.45 -7.74 -9.63
N VAL A 208 3.14 -8.48 -10.70
CA VAL A 208 2.20 -8.07 -11.74
C VAL A 208 0.82 -7.82 -11.13
N HIS A 209 0.30 -8.77 -10.35
CA HIS A 209 -1.01 -8.64 -9.73
C HIS A 209 -1.09 -7.40 -8.83
N THR A 210 -0.01 -7.07 -8.10
CA THR A 210 0.06 -5.85 -7.28
C THR A 210 0.02 -4.57 -8.12
N MET A 211 0.62 -4.56 -9.31
CA MET A 211 0.57 -3.42 -10.22
C MET A 211 -0.83 -3.29 -10.86
N LEU A 212 -1.34 -4.36 -11.44
CA LEU A 212 -2.65 -4.38 -12.11
C LEU A 212 -3.80 -4.04 -11.15
N ILE A 213 -3.78 -4.58 -9.93
CA ILE A 213 -4.83 -4.28 -8.95
C ILE A 213 -4.83 -2.81 -8.54
N LYS A 214 -3.65 -2.14 -8.53
CA LYS A 214 -3.58 -0.70 -8.26
C LYS A 214 -4.09 0.13 -9.43
N VAL A 215 -3.84 -0.30 -10.67
CA VAL A 215 -4.48 0.30 -11.87
C VAL A 215 -6.00 0.24 -11.71
N ASP A 216 -6.55 -0.91 -11.35
CA ASP A 216 -8.00 -1.06 -11.12
C ASP A 216 -8.50 -0.23 -9.92
N TRP A 217 -7.69 -0.07 -8.87
CA TRP A 217 -8.03 0.78 -7.74
C TRP A 217 -8.09 2.26 -8.11
N VAL A 218 -7.19 2.72 -8.98
CA VAL A 218 -7.19 4.08 -9.52
C VAL A 218 -8.44 4.30 -10.38
N ARG A 219 -8.70 3.42 -11.36
CA ARG A 219 -9.91 3.48 -12.20
C ARG A 219 -11.19 3.46 -11.37
N PHE A 220 -11.26 2.57 -10.37
CA PHE A 220 -12.38 2.52 -9.43
C PHE A 220 -12.58 3.86 -8.70
N ALA A 221 -11.50 4.47 -8.22
CA ALA A 221 -11.58 5.72 -7.46
C ALA A 221 -12.06 6.88 -8.35
N ASP A 222 -11.56 6.95 -9.58
CA ASP A 222 -12.00 7.92 -10.58
C ASP A 222 -13.52 7.78 -10.88
N ASP A 223 -13.95 6.58 -11.31
CA ASP A 223 -15.36 6.26 -11.55
C ASP A 223 -16.25 6.59 -10.34
N TYR A 224 -15.81 6.18 -9.14
CA TYR A 224 -16.56 6.39 -7.91
C TYR A 224 -16.66 7.88 -7.56
N ASN A 225 -15.61 8.66 -7.78
CA ASN A 225 -15.60 10.09 -7.52
C ASN A 225 -16.52 10.85 -8.49
N GLY A 226 -16.70 10.35 -9.72
CA GLY A 226 -17.66 10.85 -10.70
C GLY A 226 -19.13 10.61 -10.33
N LEU A 227 -19.44 9.74 -9.38
CA LEU A 227 -20.83 9.48 -8.95
C LEU A 227 -21.39 10.61 -8.07
N SER A 228 -22.65 10.99 -8.34
CA SER A 228 -23.44 11.83 -7.44
C SER A 228 -23.71 11.13 -6.09
N PHE A 229 -24.08 11.89 -5.06
CA PHE A 229 -24.42 11.35 -3.74
C PHE A 229 -25.52 10.27 -3.79
N GLY A 230 -26.56 10.51 -4.61
CA GLY A 230 -27.64 9.53 -4.83
C GLY A 230 -27.14 8.23 -5.45
N GLN A 231 -26.31 8.31 -6.50
CA GLN A 231 -25.73 7.14 -7.15
C GLN A 231 -24.80 6.35 -6.22
N LYS A 232 -23.98 7.03 -5.40
CA LYS A 232 -23.15 6.36 -4.37
C LYS A 232 -23.99 5.57 -3.38
N THR A 233 -25.14 6.10 -2.99
CA THR A 233 -26.08 5.42 -2.10
C THR A 233 -26.70 4.17 -2.75
N VAL A 234 -27.10 4.27 -4.02
CA VAL A 234 -27.61 3.14 -4.81
C VAL A 234 -26.55 2.05 -4.95
N TRP A 235 -25.33 2.41 -5.37
CA TRP A 235 -24.20 1.50 -5.51
C TRP A 235 -23.90 0.73 -4.20
N LEU A 236 -23.91 1.42 -3.05
CA LEU A 236 -23.72 0.77 -1.75
C LEU A 236 -24.82 -0.25 -1.43
N LYS A 237 -26.09 0.10 -1.67
CA LYS A 237 -27.21 -0.82 -1.41
C LYS A 237 -27.14 -2.04 -2.33
N GLU A 238 -26.91 -1.84 -3.62
CA GLU A 238 -26.76 -2.95 -4.57
C GLU A 238 -25.57 -3.84 -4.23
N GLY A 239 -24.42 -3.25 -3.87
CA GLY A 239 -23.25 -4.00 -3.45
C GLY A 239 -23.53 -4.86 -2.21
N TYR A 240 -24.29 -4.34 -1.25
CA TYR A 240 -24.70 -5.10 -0.07
C TYR A 240 -25.65 -6.24 -0.44
N MET A 241 -26.62 -6.00 -1.34
CA MET A 241 -27.54 -7.05 -1.82
C MET A 241 -26.77 -8.16 -2.54
N ARG A 242 -25.80 -7.83 -3.41
CA ARG A 242 -24.96 -8.82 -4.10
C ARG A 242 -24.14 -9.66 -3.11
N ALA A 243 -23.57 -9.02 -2.09
CA ALA A 243 -22.81 -9.71 -1.05
C ALA A 243 -23.67 -10.61 -0.14
N ASN A 244 -24.99 -10.40 -0.10
CA ASN A 244 -25.93 -11.13 0.73
C ASN A 244 -27.11 -11.68 -0.10
N MET A 245 -26.81 -12.18 -1.31
CA MET A 245 -27.82 -12.52 -2.32
C MET A 245 -28.92 -13.44 -1.77
N GLU A 246 -28.57 -14.42 -0.94
CA GLU A 246 -29.51 -15.36 -0.32
C GLU A 246 -30.61 -14.67 0.51
N GLN A 247 -30.33 -13.50 1.10
CA GLN A 247 -31.27 -12.76 1.93
C GLN A 247 -32.22 -11.86 1.14
N PHE A 248 -31.87 -11.55 -0.12
CA PHE A 248 -32.60 -10.62 -0.99
C PHE A 248 -33.21 -11.29 -2.23
N ALA A 249 -32.83 -12.54 -2.53
CA ALA A 249 -33.32 -13.28 -3.69
C ALA A 249 -34.85 -13.44 -3.65
N GLY A 250 -35.51 -13.06 -4.75
CA GLY A 250 -36.96 -13.20 -4.92
C GLY A 250 -37.82 -12.15 -4.19
N LEU A 251 -37.21 -11.23 -3.42
CA LEU A 251 -37.95 -10.15 -2.77
C LEU A 251 -38.39 -9.09 -3.77
N ASN A 252 -39.61 -8.58 -3.62
CA ASN A 252 -40.08 -7.42 -4.37
C ASN A 252 -39.48 -6.10 -3.78
N PRO A 253 -39.67 -4.93 -4.43
CA PRO A 253 -39.10 -3.67 -3.94
C PRO A 253 -39.55 -3.26 -2.52
N THR A 254 -40.81 -3.52 -2.17
CA THR A 254 -41.35 -3.21 -0.82
C THR A 254 -40.72 -4.12 0.23
N GLU A 255 -40.65 -5.42 -0.04
CA GLU A 255 -40.01 -6.41 0.84
C GLU A 255 -38.51 -6.13 1.00
N THR A 256 -37.83 -5.73 -0.08
CA THR A 256 -36.42 -5.34 -0.05
C THR A 256 -36.19 -4.15 0.89
N LYS A 257 -37.07 -3.14 0.88
CA LYS A 257 -37.00 -1.98 1.78
C LYS A 257 -37.21 -2.39 3.24
N THR A 258 -38.18 -3.26 3.52
CA THR A 258 -38.38 -3.85 4.85
C THR A 258 -37.14 -4.62 5.28
N LYS A 259 -36.57 -5.45 4.40
CA LYS A 259 -35.39 -6.25 4.69
C LYS A 259 -34.17 -5.41 5.01
N PHE A 260 -33.96 -4.31 4.29
CA PHE A 260 -32.92 -3.33 4.62
C PHE A 260 -33.12 -2.69 6.00
N SER A 261 -34.37 -2.47 6.42
CA SER A 261 -34.68 -1.91 7.74
C SER A 261 -34.38 -2.92 8.85
N GLU A 262 -34.64 -4.22 8.60
CA GLU A 262 -34.27 -5.31 9.52
C GLU A 262 -32.75 -5.49 9.65
N LEU A 263 -32.02 -5.30 8.55
CA LEU A 263 -30.57 -5.51 8.46
C LEU A 263 -29.77 -4.20 8.59
N ASP A 264 -30.36 -3.13 9.11
CA ASP A 264 -29.74 -1.79 9.10
C ASP A 264 -28.37 -1.77 9.79
N ASP A 265 -28.23 -2.46 10.92
CA ASP A 265 -26.96 -2.57 11.65
C ASP A 265 -25.90 -3.35 10.87
N ASP A 266 -26.27 -4.44 10.20
CA ASP A 266 -25.36 -5.20 9.35
C ASP A 266 -24.95 -4.41 8.11
N PHE A 267 -25.90 -3.70 7.51
CA PHE A 267 -25.63 -2.80 6.40
C PHE A 267 -24.68 -1.67 6.81
N LYS A 268 -24.89 -1.03 7.96
CA LYS A 268 -24.00 0.01 8.50
C LYS A 268 -22.58 -0.51 8.73
N ARG A 269 -22.43 -1.70 9.31
CA ARG A 269 -21.10 -2.35 9.50
C ARG A 269 -20.41 -2.64 8.17
N TRP A 270 -21.13 -3.21 7.22
CA TRP A 270 -20.62 -3.49 5.88
C TRP A 270 -20.25 -2.19 5.15
N LYS A 271 -21.13 -1.18 5.18
CA LYS A 271 -20.91 0.15 4.58
C LYS A 271 -19.66 0.80 5.16
N LYS A 272 -19.43 0.72 6.48
CA LYS A 272 -18.20 1.22 7.11
C LYS A 272 -16.96 0.50 6.59
N LYS A 273 -17.01 -0.82 6.40
CA LYS A 273 -15.89 -1.59 5.83
C LYS A 273 -15.59 -1.14 4.39
N VAL A 274 -16.61 -1.10 3.54
CA VAL A 274 -16.48 -0.67 2.13
C VAL A 274 -16.04 0.79 2.04
N GLY A 275 -16.55 1.66 2.90
CA GLY A 275 -16.17 3.07 2.97
C GLY A 275 -14.70 3.27 3.33
N ASN A 276 -14.15 2.45 4.23
CA ASN A 276 -12.71 2.46 4.54
C ASN A 276 -11.86 2.05 3.33
N ASP A 277 -12.27 1.00 2.60
CA ASP A 277 -11.54 0.53 1.42
C ASP A 277 -11.65 1.56 0.28
N THR A 278 -12.82 2.18 0.10
CA THR A 278 -13.06 3.29 -0.85
C THR A 278 -12.17 4.49 -0.52
N THR A 279 -12.11 4.88 0.76
CA THR A 279 -11.23 5.97 1.21
C THR A 279 -9.76 5.67 0.91
N ALA A 280 -9.32 4.43 1.09
CA ALA A 280 -7.94 4.03 0.78
C ALA A 280 -7.63 4.10 -0.72
N ARG A 281 -8.58 3.69 -1.59
CA ARG A 281 -8.47 3.83 -3.05
C ARG A 281 -8.42 5.29 -3.48
N ASN A 282 -9.28 6.14 -2.92
CA ASN A 282 -9.26 7.58 -3.21
C ASN A 282 -7.92 8.21 -2.83
N ARG A 283 -7.34 7.83 -1.68
CA ARG A 283 -5.99 8.28 -1.30
C ARG A 283 -4.91 7.80 -2.27
N LEU A 284 -5.01 6.57 -2.77
CA LEU A 284 -4.07 6.05 -3.78
C LEU A 284 -4.20 6.87 -5.07
N TYR A 285 -5.43 7.13 -5.51
CA TYR A 285 -5.72 7.95 -6.68
C TYR A 285 -5.17 9.38 -6.55
N GLU A 286 -5.39 10.03 -5.41
CA GLU A 286 -4.83 11.37 -5.14
C GLU A 286 -3.29 11.36 -5.21
N LEU A 287 -2.64 10.34 -4.64
CA LEU A 287 -1.18 10.19 -4.76
C LEU A 287 -0.75 9.92 -6.20
N PHE A 288 -1.49 9.09 -6.95
CA PHE A 288 -1.21 8.80 -8.35
C PHE A 288 -1.32 10.05 -9.22
N LEU A 289 -2.37 10.86 -9.05
CA LEU A 289 -2.49 12.15 -9.73
C LEU A 289 -1.33 13.10 -9.39
N GLU A 290 -0.78 13.01 -8.17
CA GLU A 290 0.37 13.85 -7.80
C GLU A 290 1.71 13.35 -8.29
N TYR A 291 1.96 12.04 -8.28
CA TYR A 291 3.30 11.47 -8.44
C TYR A 291 3.42 10.48 -9.61
N GLY A 292 2.33 10.20 -10.31
CA GLY A 292 2.28 9.35 -11.50
C GLY A 292 2.49 7.86 -11.22
N ALA A 293 3.02 7.16 -12.23
CA ALA A 293 3.18 5.70 -12.26
C ALA A 293 4.03 5.13 -11.10
N MET A 294 4.85 5.96 -10.45
CA MET A 294 5.66 5.54 -9.30
C MET A 294 4.80 5.01 -8.14
N ILE A 295 3.57 5.51 -8.00
CA ILE A 295 2.63 5.04 -6.97
C ILE A 295 2.14 3.62 -7.26
N ILE A 296 1.97 3.28 -8.55
CA ILE A 296 1.61 1.94 -9.00
C ILE A 296 2.78 0.99 -8.76
N LEU A 297 3.99 1.40 -9.12
CA LEU A 297 5.18 0.58 -9.01
C LEU A 297 5.59 0.30 -7.55
N ASP A 298 5.63 1.29 -6.66
CA ASP A 298 6.16 1.11 -5.30
C ASP A 298 5.22 0.27 -4.39
N PRO A 299 5.65 -0.89 -3.86
CA PRO A 299 4.79 -1.80 -3.10
C PRO A 299 4.29 -1.23 -1.76
N THR A 300 4.88 -0.14 -1.28
CA THR A 300 4.49 0.54 -0.04
C THR A 300 3.06 1.07 -0.12
N TRP A 301 2.63 1.52 -1.31
CA TRP A 301 1.33 2.12 -1.55
C TRP A 301 0.24 1.07 -1.80
N ASN A 302 -0.08 0.26 -0.79
CA ASN A 302 -1.20 -0.69 -0.84
C ASN A 302 -2.40 -0.19 -0.03
N ILE A 303 -3.61 -0.70 -0.35
CA ILE A 303 -4.85 -0.33 0.34
C ILE A 303 -4.77 -0.56 1.85
N GLN A 304 -4.15 -1.66 2.29
CA GLN A 304 -4.06 -2.00 3.71
C GLN A 304 -3.27 -0.93 4.48
N ALA A 305 -2.19 -0.44 3.89
CA ALA A 305 -1.45 0.69 4.41
C ALA A 305 -2.34 1.95 4.40
N LEU A 306 -2.90 2.32 3.25
CA LEU A 306 -3.66 3.57 3.08
C LEU A 306 -4.97 3.63 3.90
N ARG A 307 -5.53 2.48 4.27
CA ARG A 307 -6.72 2.37 5.11
C ARG A 307 -6.49 2.82 6.55
N ALA A 308 -5.29 2.62 7.10
CA ALA A 308 -5.05 2.93 8.51
C ALA A 308 -5.14 4.45 8.76
N HIS A 309 -5.76 4.84 9.89
CA HIS A 309 -5.87 6.24 10.30
C HIS A 309 -4.50 6.92 10.44
N SER A 310 -3.45 6.18 10.82
CA SER A 310 -2.08 6.69 10.86
C SER A 310 -1.59 7.15 9.49
N GLY A 311 -1.99 6.46 8.42
CA GLY A 311 -1.64 6.78 7.04
C GLY A 311 -2.26 8.07 6.51
N ALA A 312 -3.33 8.58 7.12
CA ALA A 312 -3.96 9.83 6.70
C ALA A 312 -3.02 11.04 6.84
N ASN A 313 -2.17 11.05 7.87
CA ASN A 313 -1.20 12.14 8.05
C ASN A 313 -0.05 12.05 7.04
N SER A 314 0.45 10.84 6.78
CA SER A 314 1.51 10.62 5.78
C SER A 314 1.01 10.97 4.38
N HIS A 315 -0.19 10.54 4.02
CA HIS A 315 -0.88 10.94 2.79
C HIS A 315 -0.98 12.46 2.66
N LYS A 316 -1.53 13.16 3.67
CA LYS A 316 -1.62 14.63 3.67
C LYS A 316 -0.25 15.30 3.57
N ALA A 317 0.76 14.74 4.23
CA ALA A 317 2.13 15.26 4.16
C ALA A 317 2.70 15.14 2.74
N LEU A 318 2.48 14.01 2.07
CA LEU A 318 2.91 13.79 0.69
C LEU A 318 2.20 14.75 -0.28
N LEU A 319 0.88 14.93 -0.17
CA LEU A 319 0.18 15.90 -1.03
C LEU A 319 0.70 17.33 -0.85
N ARG A 320 1.04 17.72 0.39
CA ARG A 320 1.62 19.05 0.68
C ARG A 320 3.07 19.22 0.23
N LEU A 321 3.79 18.12 0.02
CA LEU A 321 5.23 18.16 -0.19
C LEU A 321 5.59 18.60 -1.59
N LYS A 322 4.76 18.30 -2.57
CA LYS A 322 4.93 18.73 -3.96
C LYS A 322 5.16 20.23 -4.07
N SER A 323 4.31 21.05 -3.45
CA SER A 323 4.43 22.52 -3.49
C SER A 323 5.66 23.07 -2.74
N ARG A 324 6.44 22.20 -2.10
CA ARG A 324 7.70 22.52 -1.43
C ARG A 324 8.92 21.97 -2.16
N LEU A 325 8.74 21.17 -3.21
CA LEU A 325 9.86 20.75 -4.05
C LEU A 325 10.27 21.92 -4.93
N PRO A 326 11.58 22.24 -5.01
CA PRO A 326 12.04 23.32 -5.88
C PRO A 326 11.79 22.93 -7.33
N ASP A 327 11.30 23.88 -8.13
CA ASP A 327 11.34 23.76 -9.57
C ASP A 327 12.79 23.77 -10.05
N HIS A 328 13.07 23.01 -11.10
CA HIS A 328 14.30 23.11 -11.87
C HIS A 328 14.07 24.00 -13.08
N GLN A 329 15.14 24.44 -13.74
CA GLN A 329 15.02 25.08 -15.05
C GLN A 329 15.34 24.06 -16.14
N ASN A 330 14.52 24.02 -17.19
CA ASN A 330 14.85 23.27 -18.41
C ASN A 330 15.98 23.98 -19.19
N GLN A 331 16.38 23.43 -20.35
CA GLN A 331 17.44 24.01 -21.18
C GLN A 331 17.11 25.44 -21.66
N ASP A 332 15.82 25.75 -21.79
CA ASP A 332 15.29 27.06 -22.20
C ASP A 332 15.10 28.04 -21.02
N GLY A 333 15.42 27.62 -19.79
CA GLY A 333 15.28 28.43 -18.58
C GLY A 333 13.87 28.44 -17.96
N GLU A 334 12.93 27.68 -18.52
CA GLU A 334 11.56 27.58 -18.00
C GLU A 334 11.50 26.69 -16.75
N PRO A 335 10.69 27.05 -15.74
CA PRO A 335 10.52 26.24 -14.54
C PRO A 335 9.81 24.93 -14.88
N ILE A 336 10.47 23.81 -14.57
CA ILE A 336 9.93 22.47 -14.66
C ILE A 336 9.93 21.81 -13.29
N HIS A 337 8.89 21.04 -12.99
CA HIS A 337 8.83 20.33 -11.73
C HIS A 337 9.98 19.31 -11.63
N ALA A 338 10.63 19.21 -10.46
CA ALA A 338 11.84 18.41 -10.30
C ALA A 338 11.71 16.91 -10.61
N LEU A 339 10.48 16.39 -10.61
CA LEU A 339 10.18 14.98 -10.91
C LEU A 339 9.70 14.74 -12.34
N ALA A 340 9.45 15.81 -13.12
CA ALA A 340 8.99 15.68 -14.51
C ALA A 340 9.95 14.86 -15.40
N PRO A 341 11.29 14.99 -15.29
CA PRO A 341 12.22 14.22 -16.12
C PRO A 341 12.16 12.70 -15.88
N PHE A 342 11.67 12.25 -14.73
CA PHE A 342 11.62 10.82 -14.40
C PHE A 342 10.31 10.15 -14.80
N GLN A 343 9.26 10.90 -15.11
CA GLN A 343 7.94 10.32 -15.43
C GLN A 343 8.00 9.33 -16.60
N PRO A 344 8.63 9.66 -17.75
CA PRO A 344 8.71 8.73 -18.88
C PRO A 344 9.43 7.42 -18.50
N ALA A 345 10.55 7.50 -17.76
CA ALA A 345 11.31 6.32 -17.35
C ALA A 345 10.51 5.39 -16.43
N ILE A 346 9.70 5.96 -15.53
CA ILE A 346 8.89 5.19 -14.58
C ILE A 346 7.71 4.51 -15.30
N GLU A 347 7.06 5.23 -16.22
CA GLU A 347 5.99 4.69 -17.05
C GLU A 347 6.50 3.56 -17.96
N HIS A 348 7.62 3.80 -18.65
CA HIS A 348 8.27 2.80 -19.49
C HIS A 348 8.67 1.55 -18.70
N ALA A 349 9.31 1.73 -17.53
CA ALA A 349 9.66 0.62 -16.65
C ALA A 349 8.44 -0.21 -16.24
N LEU A 350 7.34 0.44 -15.85
CA LEU A 350 6.11 -0.22 -15.45
C LEU A 350 5.54 -1.05 -16.62
N VAL A 351 5.46 -0.48 -17.82
CA VAL A 351 4.97 -1.19 -19.02
C VAL A 351 5.89 -2.35 -19.37
N CYS A 352 7.21 -2.17 -19.43
CA CYS A 352 8.16 -3.24 -19.73
C CYS A 352 8.07 -4.40 -18.72
N ILE A 353 8.02 -4.11 -17.42
CA ILE A 353 7.90 -5.15 -16.38
C ILE A 353 6.61 -5.94 -16.56
N VAL A 354 5.47 -5.26 -16.76
CA VAL A 354 4.18 -5.94 -16.93
C VAL A 354 4.12 -6.72 -18.25
N SER A 355 4.58 -6.14 -19.36
CA SER A 355 4.68 -6.81 -20.67
C SER A 355 5.50 -8.09 -20.59
N LYS A 356 6.67 -8.03 -19.94
CA LYS A 356 7.57 -9.16 -19.86
C LYS A 356 7.04 -10.28 -18.97
N LEU A 357 6.42 -9.93 -17.84
CA LEU A 357 6.00 -10.92 -16.83
C LEU A 357 4.58 -11.45 -17.04
N ALA A 358 3.70 -10.68 -17.69
CA ALA A 358 2.29 -11.03 -17.88
C ALA A 358 1.83 -11.03 -19.34
N GLY A 359 2.75 -10.73 -20.26
CA GLY A 359 2.49 -10.72 -21.69
C GLY A 359 2.13 -9.33 -22.25
N PRO A 360 2.24 -9.16 -23.57
CA PRO A 360 2.10 -7.86 -24.23
C PRO A 360 0.70 -7.25 -24.09
N GLU A 361 -0.34 -8.07 -23.97
CA GLU A 361 -1.71 -7.59 -23.75
C GLU A 361 -1.87 -6.87 -22.39
N ALA A 362 -1.24 -7.41 -21.34
CA ALA A 362 -1.25 -6.78 -20.02
C ALA A 362 -0.42 -5.48 -20.03
N GLY A 363 0.70 -5.47 -20.77
CA GLY A 363 1.49 -4.26 -21.01
C GLY A 363 0.68 -3.16 -21.69
N ALA A 364 0.02 -3.49 -22.80
CA ALA A 364 -0.84 -2.57 -23.55
C ALA A 364 -2.01 -2.04 -22.69
N TYR A 365 -2.61 -2.88 -21.83
CA TYR A 365 -3.63 -2.47 -20.87
C TYR A 365 -3.13 -1.38 -19.90
N VAL A 366 -1.89 -1.53 -19.41
CA VAL A 366 -1.27 -0.55 -18.50
C VAL A 366 -0.88 0.72 -19.27
N ASP A 367 -0.36 0.60 -20.48
CA ASP A 367 0.00 1.72 -21.34
C ASP A 367 -1.23 2.60 -21.67
N GLU A 368 -2.34 1.99 -22.13
CA GLU A 368 -3.61 2.67 -22.38
C GLU A 368 -4.14 3.37 -21.12
N PHE A 369 -3.99 2.74 -19.95
CA PHE A 369 -4.34 3.36 -18.67
C PHE A 369 -3.49 4.60 -18.38
N LEU A 370 -2.17 4.53 -18.55
CA LEU A 370 -1.29 5.68 -18.28
C LEU A 370 -1.60 6.84 -19.21
N ASP A 371 -1.83 6.56 -20.49
CA ASP A 371 -2.22 7.55 -21.48
C ASP A 371 -3.57 8.20 -21.16
N SER A 372 -4.57 7.43 -20.71
CA SER A 372 -5.88 7.98 -20.37
C SER A 372 -5.82 8.97 -19.19
N PHE A 373 -4.88 8.77 -18.25
CA PHE A 373 -4.71 9.63 -17.08
C PHE A 373 -3.64 10.73 -17.23
N THR A 374 -2.84 10.70 -18.30
CA THR A 374 -1.76 11.68 -18.53
C THR A 374 -2.21 13.14 -18.38
N PRO A 375 -3.37 13.56 -18.92
CA PRO A 375 -3.82 14.95 -18.78
C PRO A 375 -4.16 15.37 -17.34
N GLU A 376 -4.43 14.41 -16.46
CA GLU A 376 -4.81 14.66 -15.06
C GLU A 376 -3.62 14.64 -14.10
N ILE A 377 -2.53 13.97 -14.49
CA ILE A 377 -1.31 13.89 -13.68
C ILE A 377 -0.70 15.29 -13.56
N ARG A 378 -0.54 15.73 -12.32
CA ARG A 378 -0.16 17.11 -12.00
C ARG A 378 1.34 17.38 -12.11
N ILE A 379 2.16 16.36 -12.29
CA ILE A 379 3.58 16.48 -12.65
C ILE A 379 3.66 16.08 -14.13
N PRO A 380 3.81 17.04 -15.05
CA PRO A 380 3.74 16.73 -16.47
C PRO A 380 4.93 15.86 -16.90
N ARG A 381 4.72 15.07 -17.96
CA ARG A 381 5.80 14.43 -18.70
C ARG A 381 6.68 15.52 -19.34
N LEU A 382 8.01 15.37 -19.25
CA LEU A 382 8.90 16.23 -20.01
C LEU A 382 9.01 15.68 -21.44
N ASN A 383 8.49 16.43 -22.42
CA ASN A 383 8.56 16.05 -23.84
C ASN A 383 10.03 15.95 -24.30
N GLY A 384 10.37 14.93 -25.09
CA GLY A 384 11.71 14.76 -25.67
C GLY A 384 12.53 13.56 -25.18
N TYR A 385 11.89 12.57 -24.57
CA TYR A 385 12.46 11.25 -24.27
C TYR A 385 11.78 10.15 -25.12
N ASP A 386 11.52 10.46 -26.40
CA ASP A 386 11.01 9.49 -27.39
C ASP A 386 12.14 8.62 -27.94
#